data_AF-A0A7C6JMQ5-F1
#
_entry.id   AF-A0A7C6JMQ5-F1
#
_cell.length_a   1.000
_cell.length_b   1.000
_cell.length_c   1.000
_cell.angle_alpha   90.00
_cell.angle_beta   90.00
_cell.angle_gamma   90.00
#
_symmetry.space_group_name_H-M   'P 1'
#
loop_
_entity.id
_entity.type
_entity.pdbx_description
1 polymer ?
#
loop_
_entity_poly.entity_id
_entity_poly.type
_entity_poly.pdbx_seq_one_letter_code
_entity_poly.pdbx_strand_id
1 'polypeptide(L)'
;MKKVVLLSMVIGATLLMTSCLEGGETAYSGTPLSYIAQTETGVVYARTIDGLPITSSEIRLETPGSFVYINYSWRESENTITDEGIYNVTVSEISDPVDQSSLRPVAAPTEGIESERSTTPLTSFSQLLYGGNYFDYHWICSFGYKKGDGGKKTLVFYHDVKEGKENEVIIDIRLVDAPGTVDKDQSDLLHAVNLRPIHDYYASSLSSKGDHKSLNVYFRYYREVGDKVELYKTMQFYPMQIVKE
;
A
#
# COMPACT_ATOMS: atom_id res chain seq x y z
N MET A 1 -14.16 34.30 5.05
CA MET A 1 -12.74 33.94 5.33
C MET A 1 -12.73 32.55 5.94
N LYS A 2 -12.56 31.51 5.12
CA LYS A 2 -12.45 30.11 5.57
C LYS A 2 -11.01 29.66 5.33
N LYS A 3 -10.39 29.11 6.37
CA LYS A 3 -8.96 28.81 6.47
C LYS A 3 -8.61 27.64 5.56
N VAL A 4 -7.69 27.87 4.63
CA VAL A 4 -7.06 26.83 3.81
C VAL A 4 -5.99 26.18 4.67
N VAL A 5 -6.15 24.90 5.00
CA VAL A 5 -5.10 24.10 5.63
C VAL A 5 -4.16 23.65 4.51
N LEU A 6 -2.95 24.18 4.54
CA LEU A 6 -1.86 23.85 3.65
C LEU A 6 -1.30 22.48 4.07
N LEU A 7 -1.55 21.45 3.28
CA LEU A 7 -0.95 20.13 3.48
C LEU A 7 0.50 20.18 2.98
N SER A 8 1.43 20.47 3.88
CA SER A 8 2.87 20.44 3.58
C SER A 8 3.33 18.99 3.46
N MET A 9 3.88 18.65 2.29
CA MET A 9 4.66 17.44 2.06
C MET A 9 5.74 17.27 3.12
N VAL A 10 5.61 16.24 3.95
CA VAL A 10 6.73 15.64 4.69
C VAL A 10 6.90 14.23 4.16
N ILE A 11 7.71 14.10 3.11
CA ILE A 11 8.30 12.83 2.73
C ILE A 11 9.69 12.81 3.36
N GLY A 12 9.90 11.90 4.31
CA GLY A 12 11.18 11.67 4.96
C GLY A 12 11.13 11.85 6.47
N ALA A 13 10.44 10.96 7.18
CA ALA A 13 10.74 10.75 8.59
C ALA A 13 12.10 10.03 8.68
N THR A 14 13.18 10.81 8.76
CA THR A 14 14.45 10.31 9.29
C THR A 14 14.23 9.93 10.74
N LEU A 15 14.43 8.66 11.09
CA LEU A 15 14.63 8.20 12.47
C LEU A 15 15.73 9.06 13.11
N LEU A 16 15.34 10.05 13.91
CA LEU A 16 16.30 10.80 14.73
C LEU A 16 16.61 9.93 15.96
N MET A 17 17.60 9.05 15.83
CA MET A 17 18.25 8.43 16.98
C MET A 17 19.08 9.50 17.69
N THR A 18 18.50 10.21 18.68
CA THR A 18 19.29 11.09 19.54
C THR A 18 20.00 10.27 20.61
N SER A 19 21.10 9.61 20.24
CA SER A 19 22.05 9.04 21.19
C SER A 19 23.12 10.08 21.50
N CYS A 20 22.98 10.78 22.63
CA CYS A 20 24.07 11.57 23.22
C CYS A 20 24.33 11.09 24.65
N LEU A 21 25.54 10.57 24.85
CA LEU A 21 26.35 10.56 26.08
C LEU A 21 25.65 10.32 27.44
N GLU A 22 26.06 9.23 28.10
CA GLU A 22 25.90 8.96 29.55
C GLU A 22 24.51 9.27 30.14
N GLY A 23 23.56 8.33 29.93
CA GLY A 23 22.24 8.36 30.59
C GLY A 23 21.08 8.75 29.68
N GLY A 24 21.21 8.61 28.36
CA GLY A 24 20.17 8.93 27.39
C GLY A 24 19.02 7.91 27.40
N GLU A 25 17.82 8.39 27.72
CA GLU A 25 16.57 7.66 27.55
C GLU A 25 16.32 7.33 26.08
N THR A 26 15.87 6.10 25.79
CA THR A 26 15.45 5.73 24.43
C THR A 26 14.07 6.29 24.13
N ALA A 27 13.94 6.98 22.99
CA ALA A 27 12.66 7.51 22.52
C ALA A 27 12.48 7.32 21.01
N TYR A 28 11.24 7.07 20.59
CA TYR A 28 10.82 6.95 19.20
C TYR A 28 9.61 7.85 18.96
N SER A 29 9.49 8.40 17.75
CA SER A 29 8.28 9.12 17.34
C SER A 29 8.23 9.22 15.82
N GLY A 30 7.03 9.26 15.25
CA GLY A 30 6.87 9.48 13.82
C GLY A 30 5.43 9.31 13.37
N THR A 31 5.24 9.43 12.05
CA THR A 31 3.95 9.23 11.38
C THR A 31 4.08 8.20 10.25
N PRO A 32 4.47 6.94 10.53
CA PRO A 32 4.64 5.93 9.49
C PRO A 32 3.29 5.46 8.92
N LEU A 33 3.32 5.05 7.66
CA LEU A 33 2.30 4.15 7.12
C LEU A 33 2.42 2.81 7.85
N SER A 34 1.31 2.28 8.33
CA SER A 34 1.27 1.09 9.16
C SER A 34 0.14 0.16 8.75
N TYR A 35 0.38 -1.14 8.81
CA TYR A 35 -0.64 -2.18 8.61
C TYR A 35 -1.19 -2.62 9.97
N ILE A 36 -2.51 -2.57 10.14
CA ILE A 36 -3.17 -3.03 11.36
C ILE A 36 -3.28 -4.54 11.32
N ALA A 37 -2.54 -5.21 12.19
CA ALA A 37 -2.47 -6.65 12.33
C ALA A 37 -3.10 -7.10 13.66
N GLN A 38 -3.28 -8.41 13.77
CA GLN A 38 -3.73 -9.04 15.00
C GLN A 38 -2.80 -10.22 15.32
N THR A 39 -2.39 -10.35 16.58
CA THR A 39 -1.62 -11.50 17.05
C THR A 39 -2.53 -12.72 17.19
N GLU A 40 -1.95 -13.92 17.34
CA GLU A 40 -2.72 -15.15 17.57
C GLU A 40 -3.56 -15.08 18.85
N THR A 41 -3.10 -14.31 19.84
CA THR A 41 -3.78 -14.06 21.12
C THR A 41 -4.89 -13.01 21.02
N GLY A 42 -5.08 -12.41 19.83
CA GLY A 42 -6.15 -11.46 19.53
C GLY A 42 -5.76 -9.99 19.79
N VAL A 43 -4.51 -9.69 20.12
CA VAL A 43 -4.04 -8.32 20.36
C VAL A 43 -3.91 -7.59 19.02
N VAL A 44 -4.64 -6.49 18.86
CA VAL A 44 -4.53 -5.61 17.70
C VAL A 44 -3.36 -4.65 17.86
N TYR A 45 -2.54 -4.56 16.84
CA TYR A 45 -1.32 -3.76 16.80
C TYR A 45 -1.04 -3.29 15.38
N ALA A 46 -0.17 -2.30 15.23
CA ALA A 46 0.26 -1.80 13.94
C ALA A 46 1.68 -2.26 13.63
N ARG A 47 1.86 -2.83 12.45
CA ARG A 47 3.16 -3.10 11.83
C ARG A 47 3.55 -1.87 11.04
N THR A 48 4.49 -1.09 11.55
CA THR A 48 4.92 0.13 10.86
C THR A 48 5.85 -0.21 9.69
N ILE A 49 5.93 0.68 8.69
CA ILE A 49 6.82 0.53 7.53
C ILE A 49 8.31 0.52 7.87
N ASP A 50 8.69 1.12 9.00
CA ASP A 50 10.03 1.08 9.58
C ASP A 50 10.31 -0.18 10.41
N GLY A 51 9.34 -1.08 10.55
CA GLY A 51 9.53 -2.40 11.18
C GLY A 51 9.31 -2.43 12.69
N LEU A 52 8.83 -1.35 13.29
CA LEU A 52 8.56 -1.24 14.73
C LEU A 52 7.09 -1.64 15.02
N PRO A 53 6.82 -2.79 15.65
CA PRO A 53 5.44 -3.13 16.03
C PRO A 53 4.97 -2.26 17.19
N ILE A 54 3.88 -1.52 17.00
CA ILE A 54 3.32 -0.60 17.99
C ILE A 54 1.86 -0.95 18.34
N THR A 55 1.43 -0.70 19.58
CA THR A 55 0.02 -0.82 20.02
C THR A 55 -0.32 0.32 20.97
N SER A 56 -1.60 0.61 21.14
CA SER A 56 -2.16 1.56 22.09
C SER A 56 -3.65 1.28 22.28
N SER A 57 -4.34 2.01 23.16
CA SER A 57 -5.81 1.95 23.26
C SER A 57 -6.50 2.31 21.94
N GLU A 58 -5.97 3.30 21.23
CA GLU A 58 -6.50 3.81 19.96
C GLU A 58 -6.27 2.80 18.84
N ILE A 59 -5.06 2.25 18.72
CA ILE A 59 -4.73 1.24 17.70
C ILE A 59 -5.60 -0.01 17.87
N ARG A 60 -5.97 -0.38 19.10
CA ARG A 60 -6.81 -1.55 19.36
C ARG A 60 -8.26 -1.40 18.89
N LEU A 61 -8.69 -0.19 18.55
CA LEU A 61 -10.01 0.10 17.98
C LEU A 61 -10.01 0.05 16.45
N GLU A 62 -8.83 0.03 15.83
CA GLU A 62 -8.70 -0.06 14.38
C GLU A 62 -9.08 -1.44 13.85
N THR A 63 -9.53 -1.48 12.60
CA THR A 63 -9.93 -2.73 11.94
C THR A 63 -8.69 -3.48 11.42
N PRO A 64 -8.43 -4.72 11.86
CA PRO A 64 -7.35 -5.53 11.29
C PRO A 64 -7.48 -5.70 9.77
N GLY A 65 -6.36 -5.67 9.07
CA GLY A 65 -6.31 -5.69 7.61
C GLY A 65 -6.32 -4.31 6.96
N SER A 66 -6.33 -3.22 7.71
CA SER A 66 -6.28 -1.85 7.19
C SER A 66 -4.87 -1.28 7.13
N PHE A 67 -4.66 -0.29 6.27
CA PHE A 67 -3.48 0.58 6.30
C PHE A 67 -3.86 1.97 6.75
N VAL A 68 -3.11 2.53 7.69
CA VAL A 68 -3.32 3.88 8.24
C VAL A 68 -1.99 4.57 8.50
N TYR A 69 -1.99 5.90 8.55
CA TYR A 69 -0.90 6.67 9.14
C TYR A 69 -1.15 6.86 10.63
N ILE A 70 -0.13 6.65 11.45
CA ILE A 70 -0.25 6.74 12.91
C ILE A 70 0.81 7.72 13.42
N ASN A 71 0.38 8.86 13.96
CA ASN A 71 1.28 9.79 14.64
C ASN A 71 1.47 9.34 16.09
N TYR A 72 2.64 8.81 16.41
CA TYR A 72 2.96 8.24 17.71
C TYR A 72 4.23 8.79 18.33
N SER A 73 4.34 8.60 19.64
CA SER A 73 5.57 8.71 20.40
C SER A 73 5.71 7.58 21.41
N TRP A 74 6.94 7.17 21.69
CA TRP A 74 7.29 6.20 22.72
C TRP A 74 8.53 6.68 23.47
N ARG A 75 8.52 6.58 24.79
CA ARG A 75 9.65 6.89 25.67
C ARG A 75 9.82 5.79 26.70
N GLU A 76 11.05 5.36 26.94
CA GLU A 76 11.34 4.27 27.87
C GLU A 76 10.84 4.54 29.30
N SER A 77 10.83 5.80 29.77
CA SER A 77 10.35 6.14 31.11
C SER A 77 8.81 6.26 31.23
N GLU A 78 8.11 6.44 30.11
CA GLU A 78 6.66 6.69 30.08
C GLU A 78 5.86 5.51 29.54
N ASN A 79 6.49 4.71 28.68
CA ASN A 79 5.85 3.67 27.91
C ASN A 79 6.45 2.29 28.22
N THR A 80 5.73 1.25 27.82
CA THR A 80 6.11 -0.14 28.07
C THR A 80 6.28 -0.89 26.76
N ILE A 81 6.87 -2.08 26.84
CA ILE A 81 6.90 -3.06 25.76
C ILE A 81 6.14 -4.29 26.28
N THR A 82 5.26 -4.85 25.46
CA THR A 82 4.54 -6.08 25.80
C THR A 82 5.48 -7.28 25.80
N ASP A 83 5.06 -8.40 26.40
CA ASP A 83 5.84 -9.65 26.39
C ASP A 83 6.09 -10.21 24.97
N GLU A 84 5.26 -9.81 23.99
CA GLU A 84 5.39 -10.15 22.57
C GLU A 84 6.31 -9.18 21.80
N GLY A 85 6.97 -8.24 22.49
CA GLY A 85 7.89 -7.27 21.89
C GLY A 85 7.20 -6.11 21.15
N ILE A 86 5.89 -5.90 21.37
CA ILE A 86 5.12 -4.81 20.77
C ILE A 86 5.19 -3.58 21.69
N TYR A 87 5.59 -2.44 21.14
CA TYR A 87 5.79 -1.19 21.87
C TYR A 87 4.43 -0.54 22.18
N ASN A 88 4.13 -0.28 23.45
CA ASN A 88 2.89 0.39 23.86
C ASN A 88 3.08 1.92 23.77
N VAL A 89 2.65 2.52 22.68
CA VAL A 89 2.95 3.91 22.32
C VAL A 89 1.84 4.88 22.73
N THR A 90 2.19 6.15 22.86
CA THR A 90 1.21 7.24 22.94
C THR A 90 0.82 7.65 21.52
N VAL A 91 -0.47 7.57 21.18
CA VAL A 91 -0.99 7.97 19.86
C VAL A 91 -1.63 9.35 19.96
N SER A 92 -1.29 10.22 19.03
CA SER A 92 -1.88 11.56 18.92
C SER A 92 -2.88 11.68 17.77
N GLU A 93 -2.71 10.89 16.71
CA GLU A 93 -3.58 10.91 15.54
C GLU A 93 -3.46 9.58 14.77
N ILE A 94 -4.58 9.10 14.24
CA ILE A 94 -4.65 8.02 13.25
C ILE A 94 -5.43 8.58 12.05
N SER A 95 -4.91 8.39 10.84
CA SER A 95 -5.60 8.82 9.62
C SER A 95 -6.80 7.92 9.29
N ASP A 96 -7.65 8.37 8.36
CA ASP A 96 -8.56 7.45 7.69
C ASP A 96 -7.79 6.30 7.01
N PRO A 97 -8.40 5.11 6.86
CA PRO A 97 -7.80 4.00 6.14
C PRO A 97 -7.46 4.35 4.69
N VAL A 98 -6.29 3.90 4.23
CA VAL A 98 -5.90 3.94 2.82
C VAL A 98 -6.86 3.04 2.02
N ASP A 99 -7.25 3.49 0.82
CA ASP A 99 -8.10 2.71 -0.08
C ASP A 99 -7.41 1.38 -0.42
N GLN A 100 -8.17 0.28 -0.40
CA GLN A 100 -7.65 -1.06 -0.67
C GLN A 100 -8.51 -1.83 -1.66
N SER A 101 -7.89 -2.74 -2.41
CA SER A 101 -8.62 -3.69 -3.24
C SER A 101 -7.94 -5.05 -3.33
N SER A 102 -8.72 -6.07 -3.62
CA SER A 102 -8.19 -7.40 -3.95
C SER A 102 -7.92 -7.51 -5.44
N LEU A 103 -6.83 -8.18 -5.79
CA LEU A 103 -6.53 -8.55 -7.16
C LEU A 103 -7.63 -9.48 -7.72
N ARG A 104 -8.07 -9.20 -8.95
CA ARG A 104 -9.02 -10.05 -9.68
C ARG A 104 -8.26 -11.05 -10.55
N PRO A 105 -8.42 -12.38 -10.36
CA PRO A 105 -7.69 -13.41 -11.11
C PRO A 105 -8.32 -13.67 -12.48
N VAL A 106 -8.55 -12.60 -13.25
CA VAL A 106 -9.13 -12.62 -14.59
C VAL A 106 -8.45 -11.56 -15.45
N ALA A 107 -8.52 -11.72 -16.77
CA ALA A 107 -8.07 -10.70 -17.70
C ALA A 107 -8.82 -9.38 -17.46
N ALA A 108 -8.12 -8.26 -17.62
CA ALA A 108 -8.77 -6.96 -17.56
C ALA A 108 -9.77 -6.80 -18.71
N PRO A 109 -10.95 -6.21 -18.47
CA PRO A 109 -11.92 -5.97 -19.54
C PRO A 109 -11.31 -5.17 -20.69
N THR A 110 -11.50 -5.68 -21.90
CA THR A 110 -11.14 -5.00 -23.16
C THR A 110 -12.35 -4.44 -23.90
N GLU A 111 -13.56 -4.82 -23.50
CA GLU A 111 -14.81 -4.36 -24.11
C GLU A 111 -15.12 -2.92 -23.68
N GLY A 112 -15.39 -2.04 -24.66
CA GLY A 112 -15.55 -0.58 -24.46
C GLY A 112 -14.42 0.28 -25.04
N ILE A 113 -13.34 -0.34 -25.53
CA ILE A 113 -12.20 0.33 -26.18
C ILE A 113 -12.53 0.86 -27.59
N GLU A 114 -13.69 0.48 -28.18
CA GLU A 114 -14.13 0.99 -29.50
C GLU A 114 -14.36 2.51 -29.53
N SER A 115 -14.35 3.18 -28.38
CA SER A 115 -14.09 4.61 -28.35
C SER A 115 -12.90 4.89 -27.43
N GLU A 116 -11.84 5.47 -27.98
CA GLU A 116 -10.70 6.05 -27.26
C GLU A 116 -11.12 7.12 -26.22
N ARG A 117 -12.44 7.36 -26.04
CA ARG A 117 -13.06 8.37 -25.17
C ARG A 117 -13.59 7.83 -23.83
N SER A 118 -13.69 6.52 -23.62
CA SER A 118 -14.29 5.95 -22.38
C SER A 118 -13.27 5.56 -21.30
N THR A 119 -11.98 5.50 -21.64
CA THR A 119 -10.97 5.03 -20.69
C THR A 119 -10.31 6.21 -19.99
N THR A 120 -10.52 6.36 -18.68
CA THR A 120 -9.85 7.42 -17.92
C THR A 120 -8.39 7.02 -17.67
N PRO A 121 -7.40 7.74 -18.24
CA PRO A 121 -6.00 7.45 -18.04
C PRO A 121 -5.53 7.91 -16.65
N LEU A 122 -4.49 7.25 -16.14
CA LEU A 122 -3.74 7.73 -14.99
C LEU A 122 -2.83 8.89 -15.42
N THR A 123 -2.75 9.94 -14.60
CA THR A 123 -1.76 11.02 -14.78
C THR A 123 -0.42 10.65 -14.15
N SER A 124 -0.43 9.84 -13.10
CA SER A 124 0.76 9.27 -12.48
C SER A 124 0.46 7.89 -11.90
N PHE A 125 1.49 7.06 -11.85
CA PHE A 125 1.46 5.77 -11.17
C PHE A 125 2.87 5.42 -10.69
N SER A 126 3.00 5.05 -9.43
CA SER A 126 4.27 4.67 -8.82
C SER A 126 4.08 3.52 -7.84
N GLN A 127 5.04 2.60 -7.82
CA GLN A 127 5.05 1.49 -6.88
C GLN A 127 5.96 1.88 -5.75
N LEU A 128 5.48 1.71 -4.52
CA LEU A 128 6.21 2.17 -3.35
C LEU A 128 6.83 1.00 -2.62
N LEU A 129 6.03 0.02 -2.21
CA LEU A 129 6.50 -1.08 -1.39
C LEU A 129 5.63 -2.32 -1.54
N TYR A 130 6.27 -3.47 -1.70
CA TYR A 130 5.65 -4.77 -1.48
C TYR A 130 6.08 -5.30 -0.10
N GLY A 131 5.13 -5.47 0.82
CA GLY A 131 5.46 -5.85 2.19
C GLY A 131 5.48 -7.36 2.46
N GLY A 132 5.18 -8.21 1.47
CA GLY A 132 5.10 -9.67 1.67
C GLY A 132 4.19 -10.04 2.84
N ASN A 133 4.46 -11.14 3.54
CA ASN A 133 3.67 -11.57 4.71
C ASN A 133 3.60 -10.47 5.81
N TYR A 134 4.65 -9.66 5.98
CA TYR A 134 4.65 -8.58 6.98
C TYR A 134 3.46 -7.61 6.79
N PHE A 135 3.08 -7.32 5.54
CA PHE A 135 1.88 -6.53 5.18
C PHE A 135 0.79 -7.37 4.52
N ASP A 136 0.68 -8.64 4.92
CA ASP A 136 -0.35 -9.56 4.42
C ASP A 136 -0.46 -9.58 2.88
N TYR A 137 0.71 -9.63 2.24
CA TYR A 137 0.88 -9.68 0.78
C TYR A 137 0.32 -8.48 0.01
N HIS A 138 0.16 -7.33 0.68
CA HIS A 138 -0.22 -6.11 0.00
C HIS A 138 0.98 -5.42 -0.69
N TRP A 139 0.69 -4.84 -1.84
CA TRP A 139 1.57 -3.90 -2.51
C TRP A 139 0.97 -2.49 -2.41
N ILE A 140 1.75 -1.55 -1.89
CA ILE A 140 1.39 -0.14 -1.79
C ILE A 140 1.87 0.60 -3.04
N CYS A 141 0.95 1.32 -3.67
CA CYS A 141 1.21 2.17 -4.82
C CYS A 141 0.62 3.56 -4.62
N SER A 142 1.09 4.52 -5.40
CA SER A 142 0.47 5.84 -5.53
C SER A 142 0.01 6.08 -6.96
N PHE A 143 -1.07 6.85 -7.10
CA PHE A 143 -1.62 7.21 -8.41
C PHE A 143 -2.22 8.61 -8.42
N GLY A 144 -2.45 9.10 -9.64
CA GLY A 144 -3.12 10.36 -9.89
C GLY A 144 -4.05 10.26 -11.10
N TYR A 145 -5.05 11.12 -11.13
CA TYR A 145 -5.97 11.26 -12.25
C TYR A 145 -6.54 12.67 -12.35
N LYS A 146 -6.92 13.10 -13.55
CA LYS A 146 -7.59 14.39 -13.75
C LYS A 146 -9.01 14.32 -13.22
N LYS A 147 -9.51 15.43 -12.67
CA LYS A 147 -10.87 15.56 -12.12
C LYS A 147 -11.95 14.99 -13.05
N GLY A 148 -11.83 15.27 -14.35
CA GLY A 148 -12.85 14.90 -15.33
C GLY A 148 -14.21 15.51 -15.00
N ASP A 149 -15.24 14.66 -14.92
CA ASP A 149 -16.62 15.01 -14.55
C ASP A 149 -16.81 15.31 -13.05
N GLY A 150 -15.78 15.10 -12.23
CA GLY A 150 -15.82 15.30 -10.78
C GLY A 150 -16.19 14.06 -9.98
N GLY A 151 -16.37 12.89 -10.58
CA GLY A 151 -16.53 11.62 -9.85
C GLY A 151 -15.22 11.18 -9.17
N LYS A 152 -15.30 10.68 -7.92
CA LYS A 152 -14.14 10.02 -7.29
C LYS A 152 -13.84 8.74 -8.08
N LYS A 153 -12.56 8.44 -8.26
CA LYS A 153 -12.10 7.21 -8.91
C LYS A 153 -11.16 6.43 -7.99
N THR A 154 -11.03 5.13 -8.24
CA THR A 154 -10.11 4.23 -7.52
C THR A 154 -9.50 3.19 -8.46
N LEU A 155 -8.49 2.45 -7.98
CA LEU A 155 -7.79 1.43 -8.75
C LEU A 155 -8.42 0.04 -8.58
N VAL A 156 -8.60 -0.65 -9.71
CA VAL A 156 -8.88 -2.08 -9.75
C VAL A 156 -7.74 -2.78 -10.47
N PHE A 157 -7.32 -3.91 -9.90
CA PHE A 157 -6.19 -4.70 -10.35
C PHE A 157 -6.67 -6.04 -10.88
N TYR A 158 -6.08 -6.46 -11.99
CA TYR A 158 -6.41 -7.67 -12.73
C TYR A 158 -5.13 -8.44 -13.03
N HIS A 159 -5.23 -9.77 -13.04
CA HIS A 159 -4.15 -10.65 -13.45
C HIS A 159 -4.74 -11.89 -14.11
N ASP A 160 -4.40 -12.09 -15.39
CA ASP A 160 -4.60 -13.36 -16.07
C ASP A 160 -3.35 -14.23 -15.91
N VAL A 161 -3.46 -15.35 -15.21
CA VAL A 161 -2.35 -16.30 -14.98
C VAL A 161 -1.81 -16.92 -16.27
N LYS A 162 -2.54 -16.82 -17.38
CA LYS A 162 -2.10 -17.27 -18.71
C LYS A 162 -1.28 -16.22 -19.44
N GLU A 163 -1.28 -14.99 -18.97
CA GLU A 163 -0.55 -13.89 -19.59
C GLU A 163 0.86 -13.74 -18.98
N GLY A 164 1.85 -13.57 -19.85
CA GLY A 164 3.25 -13.44 -19.47
C GLY A 164 4.11 -14.64 -19.89
N LYS A 165 5.41 -14.52 -19.66
CA LYS A 165 6.39 -15.60 -19.79
C LYS A 165 6.55 -16.35 -18.47
N GLU A 166 7.38 -17.38 -18.47
CA GLU A 166 7.79 -18.05 -17.24
C GLU A 166 8.38 -17.04 -16.24
N ASN A 167 7.87 -17.05 -15.00
CA ASN A 167 8.21 -16.13 -13.91
C ASN A 167 7.92 -14.65 -14.18
N GLU A 168 7.14 -14.33 -15.21
CA GLU A 168 6.65 -12.98 -15.48
C GLU A 168 5.18 -12.87 -15.05
N VAL A 169 4.88 -11.83 -14.28
CA VAL A 169 3.51 -11.49 -13.87
C VAL A 169 3.19 -10.11 -14.44
N ILE A 170 2.10 -10.01 -15.19
CA ILE A 170 1.55 -8.73 -15.63
C ILE A 170 0.29 -8.45 -14.81
N ILE A 171 0.29 -7.32 -14.10
CA ILE A 171 -0.85 -6.80 -13.37
C ILE A 171 -1.44 -5.64 -14.16
N ASP A 172 -2.64 -5.82 -14.67
CA ASP A 172 -3.39 -4.75 -15.31
C ASP A 172 -4.11 -3.90 -14.28
N ILE A 173 -4.03 -2.58 -14.47
CA ILE A 173 -4.66 -1.60 -13.60
C ILE A 173 -5.68 -0.82 -14.41
N ARG A 174 -6.88 -0.66 -13.87
CA ARG A 174 -7.92 0.18 -14.43
C ARG A 174 -8.41 1.16 -13.38
N LEU A 175 -8.60 2.40 -13.80
CA LEU A 175 -9.27 3.41 -13.00
C LEU A 175 -10.79 3.21 -13.17
N VAL A 176 -11.53 3.12 -12.06
CA VAL A 176 -12.98 2.92 -12.06
C VAL A 176 -13.66 3.93 -11.14
N ASP A 177 -14.97 4.09 -11.28
CA ASP A 177 -15.78 4.91 -10.38
C ASP A 177 -15.75 4.39 -8.94
N ALA A 178 -15.64 5.34 -8.02
CA ALA A 178 -15.76 5.12 -6.58
C ALA A 178 -16.80 6.10 -6.00
N PRO A 179 -17.45 5.75 -4.86
CA PRO A 179 -18.34 6.68 -4.19
C PRO A 179 -17.65 8.00 -3.82
N GLY A 180 -18.30 9.12 -4.12
CA GLY A 180 -17.84 10.46 -3.77
C GLY A 180 -17.51 11.33 -4.97
N THR A 181 -17.08 12.55 -4.70
CA THR A 181 -16.78 13.57 -5.71
C THR A 181 -15.47 14.27 -5.41
N VAL A 182 -14.81 14.74 -6.46
CA VAL A 182 -13.57 15.52 -6.38
C VAL A 182 -13.75 16.87 -7.09
N ASP A 183 -13.17 17.92 -6.52
CA ASP A 183 -13.30 19.29 -7.03
C ASP A 183 -12.09 19.75 -7.85
N LYS A 184 -10.99 18.99 -7.82
CA LYS A 184 -9.71 19.24 -8.49
C LYS A 184 -9.06 17.93 -8.97
N ASP A 185 -8.00 18.07 -9.77
CA ASP A 185 -7.14 16.94 -10.14
C ASP A 185 -6.56 16.28 -8.88
N GLN A 186 -6.45 14.96 -8.93
CA GLN A 186 -5.94 14.16 -7.82
C GLN A 186 -4.53 13.68 -8.13
N SER A 187 -3.65 13.77 -7.13
CA SER A 187 -2.26 13.30 -7.20
C SER A 187 -1.89 12.61 -5.89
N ASP A 188 -0.89 11.74 -5.97
CA ASP A 188 -0.28 11.07 -4.81
C ASP A 188 -1.28 10.32 -3.91
N LEU A 189 -2.40 9.85 -4.49
CA LEU A 189 -3.36 9.01 -3.79
C LEU A 189 -2.74 7.65 -3.54
N LEU A 190 -2.75 7.19 -2.29
CA LEU A 190 -2.28 5.85 -1.94
C LEU A 190 -3.36 4.80 -2.13
N HIS A 191 -2.93 3.62 -2.56
CA HIS A 191 -3.78 2.44 -2.67
C HIS A 191 -2.99 1.17 -2.33
N ALA A 192 -3.58 0.29 -1.54
CA ALA A 192 -3.03 -1.04 -1.24
C ALA A 192 -3.75 -2.13 -2.04
N VAL A 193 -3.01 -2.93 -2.79
CA VAL A 193 -3.58 -4.10 -3.50
C VAL A 193 -3.14 -5.39 -2.83
N ASN A 194 -4.10 -6.24 -2.47
CA ASN A 194 -3.84 -7.57 -1.95
C ASN A 194 -3.39 -8.50 -3.09
N LEU A 195 -2.13 -8.95 -3.05
CA LEU A 195 -1.53 -9.87 -4.02
C LEU A 195 -1.37 -11.29 -3.50
N ARG A 196 -1.97 -11.63 -2.35
CA ARG A 196 -2.06 -13.00 -1.85
C ARG A 196 -2.51 -14.01 -2.92
N PRO A 197 -3.48 -13.71 -3.82
CA PRO A 197 -3.84 -14.65 -4.88
C PRO A 197 -2.68 -15.01 -5.84
N ILE A 198 -1.81 -14.06 -6.18
CA ILE A 198 -0.59 -14.34 -6.96
C ILE A 198 0.35 -15.20 -6.13
N HIS A 199 0.57 -14.82 -4.87
CA HIS A 199 1.44 -15.57 -3.97
C HIS A 199 1.03 -17.03 -3.87
N ASP A 200 -0.23 -17.30 -3.53
CA ASP A 200 -0.75 -18.65 -3.29
C ASP A 200 -0.69 -19.51 -4.56
N TYR A 201 -1.04 -18.94 -5.72
CA TYR A 201 -0.97 -19.63 -7.02
C TYR A 201 0.46 -20.08 -7.35
N TYR A 202 1.44 -19.21 -7.18
CA TYR A 202 2.82 -19.56 -7.52
C TYR A 202 3.51 -20.39 -6.43
N ALA A 203 3.13 -20.22 -5.15
CA ALA A 203 3.62 -21.03 -4.04
C ALA A 203 3.16 -22.49 -4.13
N SER A 204 1.98 -22.76 -4.70
CA SER A 204 1.49 -24.13 -4.87
C SER A 204 2.37 -24.99 -5.78
N SER A 205 3.16 -24.37 -6.65
CA SER A 205 4.13 -25.04 -7.54
C SER A 205 5.46 -25.39 -6.87
N LEU A 206 5.72 -24.86 -5.67
CA LEU A 206 6.96 -25.11 -4.92
C LEU A 206 6.86 -26.45 -4.19
N SER A 207 7.98 -27.16 -4.04
CA SER A 207 7.98 -28.55 -3.57
C SER A 207 7.86 -28.63 -2.05
N SER A 208 8.65 -27.83 -1.33
CA SER A 208 8.81 -27.92 0.13
C SER A 208 8.57 -26.59 0.83
N LYS A 209 8.15 -26.65 2.10
CA LYS A 209 8.05 -25.46 2.95
C LYS A 209 9.41 -24.76 3.05
N GLY A 210 9.44 -23.45 2.90
CA GLY A 210 10.64 -22.62 2.84
C GLY A 210 11.29 -22.51 1.45
N ASP A 211 10.85 -23.31 0.47
CA ASP A 211 11.22 -23.07 -0.92
C ASP A 211 10.73 -21.70 -1.34
N HIS A 212 11.50 -21.04 -2.22
CA HIS A 212 11.17 -19.73 -2.71
C HIS A 212 11.44 -19.59 -4.20
N LYS A 213 10.73 -18.66 -4.83
CA LYS A 213 11.07 -18.20 -6.18
C LYS A 213 10.76 -16.72 -6.34
N SER A 214 11.50 -16.08 -7.23
CA SER A 214 11.27 -14.68 -7.58
C SER A 214 10.41 -14.58 -8.84
N LEU A 215 9.39 -13.73 -8.79
CA LEU A 215 8.60 -13.32 -9.94
C LEU A 215 9.00 -11.91 -10.36
N ASN A 216 8.98 -11.67 -11.67
CA ASN A 216 9.17 -10.35 -12.27
C ASN A 216 7.80 -9.73 -12.53
N VAL A 217 7.38 -8.82 -11.65
CA VAL A 217 6.07 -8.16 -11.75
C VAL A 217 6.17 -6.92 -12.60
N TYR A 218 5.27 -6.80 -13.57
CA TYR A 218 5.09 -5.62 -14.41
C TYR A 218 3.68 -5.08 -14.20
N PHE A 219 3.53 -3.76 -14.27
CA PHE A 219 2.24 -3.11 -14.21
C PHE A 219 1.86 -2.56 -15.58
N ARG A 220 0.59 -2.72 -15.95
CA ARG A 220 0.06 -2.23 -17.22
C ARG A 220 -1.18 -1.38 -17.01
N TYR A 221 -1.16 -0.14 -17.49
CA TYR A 221 -2.21 0.86 -17.23
C TYR A 221 -2.32 1.86 -18.37
N TYR A 222 -3.46 2.53 -18.47
CA TYR A 222 -3.66 3.59 -19.45
C TYR A 222 -3.04 4.91 -19.00
N ARG A 223 -2.31 5.57 -19.89
CA ARG A 223 -1.73 6.91 -19.66
C ARG A 223 -1.92 7.81 -20.87
N GLU A 224 -1.83 9.12 -20.66
CA GLU A 224 -1.78 10.09 -21.75
C GLU A 224 -0.35 10.28 -22.25
N VAL A 225 -0.18 10.30 -23.57
CA VAL A 225 1.06 10.67 -24.26
C VAL A 225 0.70 11.64 -25.38
N GLY A 226 0.94 12.94 -25.15
CA GLY A 226 0.40 14.00 -26.00
C GLY A 226 -1.14 13.96 -25.97
N ASP A 227 -1.75 13.95 -27.15
CA ASP A 227 -3.22 13.91 -27.29
C ASP A 227 -3.78 12.48 -27.41
N LYS A 228 -2.98 11.45 -27.12
CA LYS A 228 -3.37 10.04 -27.23
C LYS A 228 -3.36 9.34 -25.89
N VAL A 229 -4.30 8.42 -25.70
CA VAL A 229 -4.28 7.46 -24.59
C VAL A 229 -3.66 6.18 -25.09
N GLU A 230 -2.67 5.67 -24.38
CA GLU A 230 -2.04 4.39 -24.68
C GLU A 230 -2.09 3.45 -23.47
N LEU A 231 -2.09 2.15 -23.74
CA LEU A 231 -1.88 1.13 -22.72
C LEU A 231 -0.37 0.94 -22.52
N TYR A 232 0.15 1.48 -21.43
CA TYR A 232 1.56 1.44 -21.09
C TYR A 232 1.86 0.28 -20.13
N LYS A 233 2.90 -0.51 -20.43
CA LYS A 233 3.50 -1.48 -19.52
C LYS A 233 4.81 -0.92 -18.98
N THR A 234 5.04 -1.03 -17.67
CA THR A 234 6.30 -0.60 -17.05
C THR A 234 7.50 -1.26 -17.73
N MET A 235 8.56 -0.49 -17.97
CA MET A 235 9.77 -1.02 -18.62
C MET A 235 10.62 -1.87 -17.66
N GLN A 236 10.67 -1.47 -16.40
CA GLN A 236 11.30 -2.25 -15.33
C GLN A 236 10.28 -3.21 -14.71
N PHE A 237 10.79 -4.36 -14.26
CA PHE A 237 10.04 -5.26 -13.39
C PHE A 237 10.31 -4.93 -11.93
N TYR A 238 9.42 -5.39 -11.08
CA TYR A 238 9.53 -5.32 -9.65
C TYR A 238 9.59 -6.74 -9.09
N PRO A 239 10.65 -7.10 -8.34
CA PRO A 239 10.79 -8.46 -7.84
C PRO A 239 9.76 -8.73 -6.74
N MET A 240 9.03 -9.83 -6.88
CA MET A 240 8.13 -10.35 -5.85
C MET A 240 8.65 -11.73 -5.43
N GLN A 241 9.04 -11.85 -4.15
CA GLN A 241 9.41 -13.14 -3.59
C GLN A 241 8.16 -13.93 -3.22
N ILE A 242 8.10 -15.17 -3.71
CA ILE A 242 7.12 -16.18 -3.36
C ILE A 242 7.80 -17.17 -2.44
N VAL A 243 7.18 -17.50 -1.31
CA VAL A 243 7.70 -18.46 -0.34
C VAL A 243 6.60 -19.46 -0.03
N LYS A 244 6.92 -20.75 -0.07
CA LYS A 244 5.97 -21.77 0.39
C LYS A 244 5.96 -21.77 1.91
N GLU A 245 4.84 -21.34 2.49
CA GLU A 245 4.63 -21.27 3.94
C GLU A 245 4.50 -22.64 4.62
#